data_AF-A0A2V8N9G7-F1
#
_entry.id   AF-A0A2V8N9G7-F1
#
_cell.length_a   1.000
_cell.length_b   1.000
_cell.length_c   1.000
_cell.angle_alpha   90.00
_cell.angle_beta   90.00
_cell.angle_gamma   90.00
#
_symmetry.space_group_name_H-M   'P 1'
#
loop_
_entity.id
_entity.type
_entity.pdbx_description
1 polymer ?
#
loop_
_entity_poly.entity_id
_entity_poly.type
_entity_poly.pdbx_seq_one_letter_code
_entity_poly.pdbx_strand_id
1 'polypeptide(L)'
;MLAFARSGAPTPSLPVLAFDHGTELTGSLTSLGIAFTRVDPDVGVPAASLFNVATFSAIVVASDATCGGCDNTTVSIANLTAAAAAIAAFGNAGGGIVGLAGASNASTYYGFLPASASGFGSPPSTGYIQTAFGASIGIPAVNGDPTHNFFFEPGTGGVAAAYGVVERLGSPTTGTAETIACAGCLISGGGIIGPGPGAVPEPTSVLLLGTGLIGIACAVRRRLPR
;
A
#
# COMPACT_ATOMS: atom_id res chain seq x y z
N MET A 1 -8.93 4.52 5.69
CA MET A 1 -8.27 3.28 5.19
C MET A 1 -9.14 2.35 4.32
N LEU A 2 -10.22 1.71 4.80
CA LEU A 2 -10.93 0.67 4.01
C LEU A 2 -11.57 1.19 2.71
N ALA A 3 -12.09 2.42 2.71
CA ALA A 3 -12.59 3.07 1.49
C ALA A 3 -11.48 3.23 0.42
N PHE A 4 -10.26 3.57 0.86
CA PHE A 4 -9.09 3.66 -0.02
C PHE A 4 -8.69 2.28 -0.57
N ALA A 5 -8.64 1.24 0.27
CA ALA A 5 -8.33 -0.11 -0.21
C ALA A 5 -9.34 -0.60 -1.26
N ARG A 6 -10.62 -0.29 -1.08
CA ARG A 6 -11.68 -0.69 -2.02
C ARG A 6 -11.66 0.10 -3.32
N SER A 7 -11.19 1.35 -3.33
CA SER A 7 -11.23 2.20 -4.53
C SER A 7 -10.32 1.70 -5.65
N GLY A 8 -9.28 0.93 -5.32
CA GLY A 8 -8.41 0.27 -6.31
C GLY A 8 -9.03 -0.94 -7.01
N ALA A 9 -10.13 -1.49 -6.48
CA ALA A 9 -10.75 -2.70 -7.02
C ALA A 9 -11.45 -2.46 -8.35
N PRO A 10 -11.54 -3.46 -9.24
CA PRO A 10 -12.32 -3.37 -10.48
C PRO A 10 -13.80 -2.99 -10.24
N THR A 11 -14.35 -3.35 -9.08
CA THR A 11 -15.71 -2.96 -8.67
C THR A 11 -15.72 -2.60 -7.19
N PRO A 12 -15.46 -1.33 -6.82
CA PRO A 12 -15.30 -0.90 -5.43
C PRO A 12 -16.52 -1.14 -4.54
N SER A 13 -17.72 -1.23 -5.13
CA SER A 13 -18.98 -1.45 -4.39
C SER A 13 -19.19 -2.89 -3.91
N LEU A 14 -18.39 -3.86 -4.38
CA LEU A 14 -18.47 -5.25 -3.93
C LEU A 14 -18.20 -5.38 -2.42
N PRO A 15 -18.70 -6.44 -1.77
CA PRO A 15 -18.45 -6.69 -0.35
C PRO A 15 -16.95 -6.89 -0.06
N VAL A 16 -16.61 -6.91 1.23
CA VAL A 16 -15.25 -7.22 1.69
C VAL A 16 -15.17 -8.66 2.23
N LEU A 17 -14.02 -9.32 2.03
CA LEU A 17 -13.72 -10.61 2.66
C LEU A 17 -12.99 -10.34 3.98
N ALA A 18 -13.62 -10.65 5.11
CA ALA A 18 -13.11 -10.37 6.44
C ALA A 18 -12.55 -11.63 7.09
N PHE A 19 -11.28 -11.61 7.50
CA PHE A 19 -10.63 -12.66 8.27
C PHE A 19 -10.62 -12.29 9.74
N ASP A 20 -11.54 -12.89 10.49
CA ASP A 20 -11.87 -12.54 11.86
C ASP A 20 -12.24 -13.80 12.65
N HIS A 21 -11.36 -14.22 13.55
CA HIS A 21 -11.62 -15.34 14.47
C HIS A 21 -12.62 -14.97 15.58
N GLY A 22 -12.60 -13.72 16.05
CA GLY A 22 -13.45 -13.21 17.09
C GLY A 22 -14.67 -12.48 16.52
N THR A 23 -14.91 -11.26 16.99
CA THR A 23 -16.10 -10.48 16.59
C THR A 23 -15.87 -8.97 16.46
N GLU A 24 -14.70 -8.44 16.80
CA GLU A 24 -14.49 -6.98 16.83
C GLU A 24 -14.49 -6.39 15.42
N LEU A 25 -13.77 -7.01 14.48
CA LEU A 25 -13.79 -6.58 13.08
C LEU A 25 -15.20 -6.72 12.50
N THR A 26 -15.86 -7.85 12.74
CA THR A 26 -17.24 -8.12 12.33
C THR A 26 -18.22 -7.05 12.86
N GLY A 27 -18.12 -6.70 14.15
CA GLY A 27 -18.94 -5.67 14.78
C GLY A 27 -18.68 -4.29 14.18
N SER A 28 -17.41 -3.97 13.88
CA SER A 28 -17.01 -2.71 13.25
C SER A 28 -17.54 -2.58 11.81
N LEU A 29 -17.42 -3.64 11.00
CA LEU A 29 -17.95 -3.64 9.63
C LEU A 29 -19.48 -3.52 9.61
N THR A 30 -20.14 -4.18 10.56
CA THR A 30 -21.60 -4.11 10.73
C THR A 30 -22.05 -2.70 11.11
N SER A 31 -21.39 -2.06 12.08
CA SER A 31 -21.76 -0.70 12.52
C SER A 31 -21.54 0.34 11.42
N LEU A 32 -20.55 0.13 10.56
CA LEU A 32 -20.27 0.97 9.39
C LEU A 32 -21.19 0.67 8.19
N GLY A 33 -22.07 -0.33 8.27
CA GLY A 33 -22.96 -0.72 7.18
C GLY A 33 -22.22 -1.29 5.95
N ILE A 34 -21.03 -1.82 6.15
CA ILE A 34 -20.22 -2.40 5.06
C ILE A 34 -20.64 -3.86 4.88
N ALA A 35 -20.99 -4.25 3.66
CA ALA A 35 -21.29 -5.65 3.35
C ALA A 35 -20.01 -6.50 3.38
N PHE A 36 -20.03 -7.64 4.07
CA PHE A 36 -18.86 -8.53 4.18
C PHE A 36 -19.23 -10.01 4.19
N THR A 37 -18.25 -10.85 3.86
CA THR A 37 -18.23 -12.28 4.18
C THR A 37 -17.16 -12.53 5.21
N ARG A 38 -17.53 -13.11 6.35
CA ARG A 38 -16.59 -13.48 7.41
C ARG A 38 -16.03 -14.88 7.16
N VAL A 39 -14.73 -15.02 7.35
CA VAL A 39 -14.02 -16.29 7.44
C VAL A 39 -13.27 -16.31 8.76
N ASP A 40 -13.44 -17.37 9.54
CA ASP A 40 -12.61 -17.64 10.71
C ASP A 40 -11.32 -18.33 10.24
N PRO A 41 -10.16 -17.68 10.32
CA PRO A 41 -8.90 -18.26 9.88
C PRO A 41 -8.36 -19.38 10.81
N ASP A 42 -8.92 -19.59 12.01
CA ASP A 42 -8.49 -20.70 12.88
C ASP A 42 -9.01 -22.06 12.42
N VAL A 43 -10.06 -22.10 11.60
CA VAL A 43 -10.63 -23.37 11.10
C VAL A 43 -9.77 -24.04 10.03
N GLY A 44 -8.79 -23.32 9.46
CA GLY A 44 -7.85 -23.83 8.47
C GLY A 44 -7.40 -22.79 7.47
N VAL A 45 -6.51 -23.20 6.56
CA VAL A 45 -6.04 -22.35 5.45
C VAL A 45 -7.22 -21.96 4.56
N PRO A 46 -7.52 -20.65 4.40
CA PRO A 46 -8.61 -20.21 3.53
C PRO A 46 -8.42 -20.71 2.09
N ALA A 47 -9.50 -21.24 1.50
CA ALA A 47 -9.45 -21.75 0.15
C ALA A 47 -9.07 -20.66 -0.87
N ALA A 48 -8.17 -20.97 -1.79
CA ALA A 48 -7.69 -20.02 -2.81
C ALA A 48 -8.83 -19.38 -3.63
N SER A 49 -9.93 -20.11 -3.85
CA SER A 49 -11.12 -19.63 -4.58
C SER A 49 -11.86 -18.47 -3.90
N LEU A 50 -11.63 -18.22 -2.61
CA LEU A 50 -12.21 -17.08 -1.90
C LEU A 50 -11.60 -15.74 -2.34
N PHE A 51 -10.35 -15.77 -2.80
CA PHE A 51 -9.58 -14.60 -3.19
C PHE A 51 -9.90 -14.18 -4.63
N ASN A 52 -11.13 -13.66 -4.83
CA ASN A 52 -11.66 -13.31 -6.14
C ASN A 52 -12.18 -11.87 -6.20
N VAL A 53 -11.59 -11.05 -7.08
CA VAL A 53 -11.96 -9.64 -7.29
C VAL A 53 -13.31 -9.44 -7.97
N ALA A 54 -13.88 -10.49 -8.57
CA ALA A 54 -15.26 -10.47 -9.07
C ALA A 54 -16.30 -10.59 -7.95
N THR A 55 -15.88 -11.04 -6.76
CA THR A 55 -16.76 -11.23 -5.59
C THR A 55 -16.49 -10.19 -4.51
N PHE A 56 -15.22 -9.82 -4.29
CA PHE A 56 -14.82 -8.94 -3.21
C PHE A 56 -13.99 -7.75 -3.71
N SER A 57 -14.24 -6.56 -3.14
CA SER A 57 -13.44 -5.36 -3.45
C SER A 57 -12.15 -5.29 -2.62
N ALA A 58 -12.16 -5.85 -1.41
CA ALA A 58 -10.99 -5.88 -0.55
C ALA A 58 -11.02 -7.10 0.39
N ILE A 59 -9.85 -7.48 0.88
CA ILE A 59 -9.70 -8.30 2.08
C ILE A 59 -9.39 -7.41 3.28
N VAL A 60 -9.90 -7.79 4.44
CA VAL A 60 -9.60 -7.14 5.72
C VAL A 60 -9.23 -8.22 6.74
N VAL A 61 -8.05 -8.09 7.35
CA VAL A 61 -7.55 -9.03 8.36
C VAL A 61 -7.64 -8.34 9.72
N ALA A 62 -8.37 -8.95 10.65
CA ALA A 62 -8.51 -8.47 12.02
C ALA A 62 -7.15 -8.50 12.74
N SER A 63 -6.99 -7.57 13.67
CA SER A 63 -5.77 -7.40 14.47
C SER A 63 -5.40 -8.66 15.28
N ASP A 64 -4.14 -8.75 15.66
CA ASP A 64 -3.61 -9.81 16.53
C ASP A 64 -4.19 -9.74 17.95
N ALA A 65 -4.57 -10.90 18.50
CA ALA A 65 -5.24 -11.04 19.80
C ALA A 65 -4.50 -10.39 20.99
N THR A 66 -3.20 -10.14 20.88
CA THR A 66 -2.42 -9.49 21.95
C THR A 66 -2.66 -7.98 22.08
N CYS A 67 -3.52 -7.38 21.25
CA CYS A 67 -3.80 -5.95 21.33
C CYS A 67 -4.67 -5.52 22.53
N GLY A 68 -5.19 -6.47 23.32
CA GLY A 68 -6.08 -6.19 24.45
C GLY A 68 -7.59 -6.20 24.11
N GLY A 69 -7.99 -7.01 23.13
CA GLY A 69 -9.39 -7.16 22.68
C GLY A 69 -9.52 -7.91 21.35
N CYS A 70 -8.48 -7.81 20.53
CA CYS A 70 -8.41 -8.30 19.15
C CYS A 70 -8.66 -9.80 18.92
N ASP A 71 -8.91 -10.11 17.65
CA ASP A 71 -9.55 -11.34 17.24
C ASP A 71 -8.57 -12.45 16.81
N ASN A 72 -7.55 -12.14 15.98
CA ASN A 72 -6.78 -13.19 15.29
C ASN A 72 -5.64 -13.76 16.13
N THR A 73 -5.58 -15.09 16.19
CA THR A 73 -4.60 -15.84 16.99
C THR A 73 -3.33 -16.15 16.18
N THR A 74 -2.32 -16.74 16.83
CA THR A 74 -1.15 -17.29 16.11
C THR A 74 -1.54 -18.33 15.06
N VAL A 75 -2.61 -19.12 15.29
CA VAL A 75 -3.12 -20.10 14.33
C VAL A 75 -3.72 -19.38 13.12
N SER A 76 -4.52 -18.33 13.36
CA SER A 76 -5.08 -17.47 12.33
C SER A 76 -4.00 -16.97 11.37
N ILE A 77 -2.93 -16.42 11.95
CA ILE A 77 -1.81 -15.83 11.19
C ILE A 77 -1.04 -16.90 10.42
N ALA A 78 -0.81 -18.08 11.00
CA ALA A 78 -0.16 -19.18 10.29
C ALA A 78 -0.97 -19.62 9.06
N ASN A 79 -2.29 -19.76 9.21
CA ASN A 79 -3.19 -20.15 8.12
C ASN A 79 -3.29 -19.07 7.02
N LEU A 80 -3.32 -17.79 7.40
CA LEU A 80 -3.29 -16.67 6.44
C LEU A 80 -1.94 -16.57 5.72
N THR A 81 -0.83 -16.81 6.43
CA THR A 81 0.52 -16.87 5.83
C THR A 81 0.60 -18.01 4.81
N ALA A 82 0.01 -19.17 5.10
CA ALA A 82 -0.09 -20.26 4.13
C ALA A 82 -0.94 -19.91 2.89
N ALA A 83 -1.85 -18.93 3.00
CA ALA A 83 -2.64 -18.40 1.90
C ALA A 83 -1.99 -17.20 1.17
N ALA A 84 -0.77 -16.79 1.52
CA ALA A 84 -0.12 -15.58 1.00
C ALA A 84 -0.06 -15.53 -0.54
N ALA A 85 0.12 -16.68 -1.21
CA ALA A 85 0.13 -16.73 -2.68
C ALA A 85 -1.24 -16.37 -3.30
N ALA A 86 -2.34 -16.78 -2.67
CA ALA A 86 -3.69 -16.42 -3.13
C ALA A 86 -4.01 -14.95 -2.82
N ILE A 87 -3.57 -14.45 -1.65
CA ILE A 87 -3.66 -13.03 -1.29
C ILE A 87 -2.89 -12.15 -2.28
N ALA A 88 -1.67 -12.56 -2.66
CA ALA A 88 -0.86 -11.92 -3.68
C ALA A 88 -1.58 -11.88 -5.03
N ALA A 89 -2.19 -13.00 -5.46
CA ALA A 89 -2.95 -13.07 -6.70
C ALA A 89 -4.17 -12.12 -6.68
N PHE A 90 -4.88 -12.03 -5.56
CA PHE A 90 -5.98 -11.08 -5.38
C PHE A 90 -5.53 -9.62 -5.46
N GLY A 91 -4.43 -9.28 -4.79
CA GLY A 91 -3.82 -7.95 -4.88
C GLY A 91 -3.40 -7.59 -6.31
N ASN A 92 -2.73 -8.51 -7.01
CA ASN A 92 -2.35 -8.34 -8.42
C ASN A 92 -3.54 -8.21 -9.37
N ALA A 93 -4.69 -8.79 -9.04
CA ALA A 93 -5.94 -8.64 -9.78
C ALA A 93 -6.68 -7.32 -9.47
N GLY A 94 -6.11 -6.46 -8.62
CA GLY A 94 -6.65 -5.14 -8.25
C GLY A 94 -7.39 -5.11 -6.91
N GLY A 95 -7.48 -6.23 -6.19
CA GLY A 95 -8.17 -6.28 -4.91
C GLY A 95 -7.42 -5.54 -3.80
N GLY A 96 -8.14 -4.79 -2.96
CA GLY A 96 -7.55 -4.08 -1.82
C GLY A 96 -7.14 -5.01 -0.67
N ILE A 97 -6.06 -4.70 0.04
CA ILE A 97 -5.65 -5.44 1.24
C ILE A 97 -5.58 -4.48 2.42
N VAL A 98 -6.27 -4.82 3.51
CA VAL A 98 -6.18 -4.11 4.78
C VAL A 98 -5.75 -5.11 5.86
N GLY A 99 -4.55 -4.95 6.39
CA GLY A 99 -4.12 -5.62 7.62
C GLY A 99 -4.22 -4.64 8.79
N LEU A 100 -4.99 -5.00 9.83
CA LEU A 100 -5.02 -4.21 11.06
C LEU A 100 -3.77 -4.50 11.94
N ALA A 101 -3.81 -4.18 13.23
CA ALA A 101 -2.61 -4.14 14.06
C ALA A 101 -2.09 -5.54 14.43
N GLY A 102 -0.79 -5.78 14.18
CA GLY A 102 -0.11 -6.99 14.65
C GLY A 102 0.29 -7.01 16.13
N ALA A 103 0.04 -5.92 16.87
CA ALA A 103 0.28 -5.78 18.30
C ALA A 103 1.66 -6.32 18.75
N SER A 104 1.71 -7.17 19.77
CA SER A 104 2.97 -7.73 20.29
C SER A 104 3.63 -8.75 19.35
N ASN A 105 2.90 -9.20 18.33
CA ASN A 105 3.34 -10.19 17.34
C ASN A 105 3.58 -9.57 15.95
N ALA A 106 3.83 -8.27 15.86
CA ALA A 106 3.98 -7.57 14.58
C ALA A 106 5.03 -8.21 13.63
N SER A 107 6.05 -8.88 14.17
CA SER A 107 7.08 -9.57 13.38
C SER A 107 6.58 -10.80 12.63
N THR A 108 5.48 -11.42 13.06
CA THR A 108 4.90 -12.62 12.44
C THR A 108 3.52 -12.36 11.86
N TYR A 109 2.75 -11.46 12.47
CA TYR A 109 1.38 -11.12 12.08
C TYR A 109 1.23 -10.80 10.60
N TYR A 110 2.11 -9.97 10.05
CA TYR A 110 2.05 -9.55 8.64
C TYR A 110 2.62 -10.59 7.66
N GLY A 111 2.86 -11.84 8.06
CA GLY A 111 3.41 -12.89 7.18
C GLY A 111 2.54 -13.22 5.97
N PHE A 112 1.24 -12.87 6.02
CA PHE A 112 0.33 -12.97 4.88
C PHE A 112 0.51 -11.85 3.84
N LEU A 113 1.18 -10.76 4.20
CA LEU A 113 1.50 -9.69 3.28
C LEU A 113 2.70 -10.12 2.42
N PRO A 114 2.54 -10.10 1.09
CA PRO A 114 3.51 -10.69 0.20
C PRO A 114 4.68 -9.75 -0.13
N ALA A 115 4.78 -8.60 0.55
CA ALA A 115 5.92 -7.71 0.53
C ALA A 115 6.05 -6.98 1.88
N SER A 116 7.28 -6.83 2.36
CA SER A 116 7.54 -6.18 3.63
C SER A 116 7.40 -4.66 3.53
N ALA A 117 6.46 -4.12 4.29
CA ALA A 117 6.35 -2.71 4.62
C ALA A 117 6.35 -2.62 6.16
N SER A 118 7.53 -2.61 6.76
CA SER A 118 7.66 -2.49 8.21
C SER A 118 7.36 -1.05 8.63
N GLY A 119 6.33 -0.88 9.44
CA GLY A 119 5.95 0.40 10.03
C GLY A 119 6.46 0.58 11.47
N PHE A 120 6.43 1.81 11.98
CA PHE A 120 6.77 2.16 13.36
C PHE A 120 6.04 3.41 13.86
N GLY A 121 6.12 3.66 15.17
CA GLY A 121 5.71 4.92 15.78
C GLY A 121 4.18 5.10 15.90
N SER A 122 3.78 6.32 16.29
CA SER A 122 2.38 6.71 16.44
C SER A 122 2.21 8.09 15.79
N PRO A 123 1.97 8.12 14.47
CA PRO A 123 1.83 9.34 13.71
C PRO A 123 0.62 10.19 14.18
N PRO A 124 0.70 11.53 14.12
CA PRO A 124 -0.43 12.41 14.44
C PRO A 124 -1.56 12.27 13.40
N SER A 125 -2.75 12.79 13.66
CA SER A 125 -3.84 12.75 12.68
C SER A 125 -3.72 13.79 11.56
N THR A 126 -2.80 14.75 11.68
CA THR A 126 -2.61 15.84 10.71
C THR A 126 -1.14 16.25 10.57
N GLY A 127 -0.86 17.06 9.55
CA GLY A 127 0.47 17.59 9.26
C GLY A 127 1.18 16.89 8.10
N TYR A 128 0.47 16.03 7.37
CA TYR A 128 1.02 15.32 6.23
C TYR A 128 1.00 16.17 4.97
N ILE A 129 2.11 16.10 4.25
CA ILE A 129 2.34 16.82 3.00
C ILE A 129 2.66 15.80 1.90
N GLN A 130 1.92 15.90 0.80
CA GLN A 130 2.08 15.04 -0.37
C GLN A 130 3.45 15.27 -1.01
N THR A 131 4.13 14.18 -1.39
CA THR A 131 5.38 14.26 -2.16
C THR A 131 5.10 14.39 -3.66
N ALA A 132 6.13 14.67 -4.45
CA ALA A 132 6.03 14.65 -5.92
C ALA A 132 5.62 13.28 -6.46
N PHE A 133 6.03 12.19 -5.81
CA PHE A 133 5.63 10.83 -6.18
C PHE A 133 4.15 10.58 -5.86
N GLY A 134 3.67 10.97 -4.67
CA GLY A 134 2.24 10.88 -4.35
C GLY A 134 1.36 11.64 -5.34
N ALA A 135 1.82 12.83 -5.75
CA ALA A 135 1.15 13.62 -6.77
C ALA A 135 1.13 12.93 -8.15
N SER A 136 2.21 12.27 -8.55
CA SER A 136 2.30 11.62 -9.87
C SER A 136 1.40 10.39 -10.01
N ILE A 137 1.05 9.75 -8.89
CA ILE A 137 0.14 8.59 -8.85
C ILE A 137 -1.26 8.95 -8.33
N GLY A 138 -1.53 10.24 -8.11
CA GLY A 138 -2.85 10.74 -7.73
C GLY A 138 -3.31 10.39 -6.31
N ILE A 139 -2.38 10.05 -5.41
CA ILE A 139 -2.72 9.76 -4.00
C ILE A 139 -2.46 11.01 -3.16
N PRO A 140 -3.50 11.68 -2.63
CA PRO A 140 -3.36 12.89 -1.82
C PRO A 140 -2.79 12.58 -0.43
N ALA A 141 -2.37 13.64 0.28
CA ALA A 141 -2.02 13.50 1.69
C ALA A 141 -3.26 13.21 2.55
N VAL A 142 -3.19 12.20 3.41
CA VAL A 142 -4.30 11.72 4.25
C VAL A 142 -4.25 12.40 5.61
N ASN A 143 -4.94 13.54 5.73
CA ASN A 143 -5.16 14.21 7.02
C ASN A 143 -6.57 13.89 7.55
N GLY A 144 -6.69 13.62 8.85
CA GLY A 144 -7.96 13.36 9.55
C GLY A 144 -8.28 11.88 9.81
N ASP A 145 -7.48 10.95 9.29
CA ASP A 145 -7.59 9.50 9.56
C ASP A 145 -6.44 9.08 10.53
N PRO A 146 -6.69 8.88 11.84
CA PRO A 146 -5.64 8.68 12.85
C PRO A 146 -5.00 7.27 12.88
N THR A 147 -4.95 6.52 11.78
CA THR A 147 -4.59 5.08 11.80
C THR A 147 -3.29 4.71 11.10
N HIS A 148 -2.31 5.61 11.02
CA HIS A 148 -1.10 5.38 10.24
C HIS A 148 0.03 4.78 11.07
N ASN A 149 0.96 4.12 10.39
CA ASN A 149 2.31 3.88 10.90
C ASN A 149 3.26 4.79 10.11
N PHE A 150 4.35 5.22 10.72
CA PHE A 150 5.48 5.69 9.91
C PHE A 150 6.13 4.50 9.22
N PHE A 151 6.75 4.73 8.07
CA PHE A 151 7.56 3.74 7.38
C PHE A 151 9.02 4.19 7.35
N PHE A 152 9.92 3.21 7.31
CA PHE A 152 11.30 3.50 6.94
C PHE A 152 11.37 3.94 5.48
N GLU A 153 12.44 4.65 5.12
CA GLU A 153 12.66 5.02 3.71
C GLU A 153 12.75 3.76 2.83
N PRO A 154 12.22 3.79 1.60
CA PRO A 154 12.37 2.68 0.65
C PRO A 154 13.83 2.23 0.53
N GLY A 155 14.06 0.92 0.68
CA GLY A 155 15.40 0.33 0.68
C GLY A 155 16.08 0.27 2.07
N THR A 156 15.40 0.73 3.12
CA THR A 156 15.90 0.72 4.50
C THR A 156 14.89 0.07 5.45
N GLY A 157 15.34 -0.41 6.62
CA GLY A 157 14.45 -0.92 7.67
C GLY A 157 13.51 -2.07 7.26
N GLY A 158 13.85 -2.80 6.20
CA GLY A 158 13.02 -3.87 5.62
C GLY A 158 11.95 -3.41 4.63
N VAL A 159 11.83 -2.11 4.34
CA VAL A 159 10.93 -1.59 3.29
C VAL A 159 11.56 -1.83 1.92
N ALA A 160 10.83 -2.44 0.99
CA ALA A 160 11.33 -2.69 -0.36
C ALA A 160 11.69 -1.39 -1.10
N ALA A 161 12.81 -1.38 -1.82
CA ALA A 161 13.26 -0.22 -2.61
C ALA A 161 12.33 0.12 -3.81
N ALA A 162 11.43 -0.79 -4.17
CA ALA A 162 10.43 -0.59 -5.21
C ALA A 162 9.30 0.37 -4.81
N TYR A 163 9.22 0.75 -3.52
CA TYR A 163 8.26 1.74 -3.06
C TYR A 163 8.77 3.16 -3.30
N GLY A 164 7.86 4.09 -3.53
CA GLY A 164 8.06 5.52 -3.37
C GLY A 164 7.22 6.04 -2.20
N VAL A 165 7.69 7.12 -1.56
CA VAL A 165 6.96 7.78 -0.48
C VAL A 165 5.90 8.71 -1.07
N VAL A 166 4.64 8.51 -0.69
CA VAL A 166 3.48 9.29 -1.16
C VAL A 166 3.29 10.56 -0.35
N GLU A 167 3.45 10.46 0.97
CA GLU A 167 3.33 11.59 1.88
C GLU A 167 4.26 11.46 3.08
N ARG A 168 4.55 12.61 3.68
CA ARG A 168 5.45 12.74 4.82
C ARG A 168 4.89 13.69 5.85
N LEU A 169 5.19 13.44 7.12
CA LEU A 169 4.87 14.37 8.20
C LEU A 169 5.80 15.59 8.15
N GLY A 170 5.23 16.79 8.09
CA GLY A 170 5.93 18.07 8.25
C GLY A 170 6.71 18.60 7.04
N SER A 171 7.32 17.74 6.23
CA SER A 171 8.08 18.14 5.04
C SER A 171 7.98 17.10 3.92
N PRO A 172 7.67 17.48 2.66
CA PRO A 172 7.51 16.53 1.56
C PRO A 172 8.83 15.93 1.05
N THR A 173 9.98 16.39 1.54
CA THR A 173 11.32 15.90 1.15
C THR A 173 12.08 15.27 2.30
N THR A 174 11.94 15.79 3.51
CA THR A 174 12.74 15.39 4.68
C THR A 174 11.90 14.93 5.88
N GLY A 175 10.57 15.05 5.78
CA GLY A 175 9.66 14.59 6.83
C GLY A 175 9.63 13.07 6.94
N THR A 176 9.07 12.54 8.02
CA THR A 176 8.97 11.09 8.20
C THR A 176 7.94 10.50 7.23
N ALA A 177 8.33 9.45 6.49
CA ALA A 177 7.44 8.76 5.56
C ALA A 177 6.26 8.11 6.30
N GLU A 178 5.07 8.26 5.75
CA GLU A 178 3.83 7.75 6.38
C GLU A 178 3.00 6.90 5.41
N THR A 179 2.96 7.24 4.13
CA THR A 179 2.37 6.38 3.11
C THR A 179 3.41 6.09 2.05
N ILE A 180 3.53 4.81 1.69
CA ILE A 180 4.38 4.33 0.62
C ILE A 180 3.53 3.60 -0.43
N ALA A 181 3.91 3.71 -1.70
CA ALA A 181 3.21 3.05 -2.79
C ALA A 181 4.19 2.63 -3.88
N CYS A 182 3.81 1.63 -4.68
CA CYS A 182 4.45 1.39 -5.95
C CYS A 182 3.39 1.41 -7.07
N ALA A 183 3.66 2.16 -8.13
CA ALA A 183 2.85 2.17 -9.34
C ALA A 183 3.39 1.17 -10.37
N GLY A 184 2.49 0.37 -10.95
CA GLY A 184 2.86 -0.64 -11.96
C GLY A 184 3.67 -1.82 -11.41
N CYS A 185 3.69 -1.99 -10.09
CA CYS A 185 4.30 -3.14 -9.44
C CYS A 185 3.36 -4.34 -9.42
N LEU A 186 3.96 -5.53 -9.42
CA LEU A 186 3.32 -6.80 -9.12
C LEU A 186 3.91 -7.38 -7.84
N ILE A 187 3.09 -8.11 -7.13
CA ILE A 187 3.51 -8.96 -6.03
C ILE A 187 3.94 -10.30 -6.59
N SER A 188 5.17 -10.74 -6.34
CA SER A 188 5.66 -12.05 -6.76
C SER A 188 6.83 -12.52 -5.90
N GLY A 189 6.94 -13.84 -5.70
CA GLY A 189 8.09 -14.45 -5.02
C GLY A 189 8.32 -13.99 -3.58
N GLY A 190 7.27 -13.52 -2.89
CA GLY A 190 7.39 -12.96 -1.53
C GLY A 190 7.90 -11.51 -1.49
N GLY A 191 7.90 -10.80 -2.62
CA GLY A 191 8.19 -9.37 -2.66
C GLY A 191 7.42 -8.62 -3.73
N ILE A 192 7.86 -7.39 -3.97
CA ILE A 192 7.37 -6.54 -5.06
C ILE A 192 8.38 -6.55 -6.20
N ILE A 193 7.87 -6.79 -7.41
CA ILE A 193 8.58 -6.68 -8.68
C ILE A 193 7.94 -5.59 -9.54
N GLY A 194 8.73 -4.87 -10.32
CA GLY A 194 8.21 -3.82 -11.20
C GLY A 194 9.21 -2.69 -11.44
N PRO A 195 8.85 -1.69 -12.25
CA PRO A 195 9.76 -0.59 -12.60
C PRO A 195 10.15 0.31 -11.43
N GLY A 196 9.55 0.12 -10.24
CA GLY A 196 9.71 1.00 -9.09
C GLY A 196 9.14 2.40 -9.35
N PRO A 197 9.25 3.35 -8.41
CA PRO A 197 9.00 4.74 -8.70
C PRO A 197 9.97 5.19 -9.80
N GLY A 198 9.47 5.36 -11.02
CA GLY A 198 10.27 5.89 -12.11
C GLY A 198 10.88 7.23 -11.69
N ALA A 199 12.18 7.41 -11.94
CA ALA A 199 12.83 8.69 -11.73
C ALA A 199 12.07 9.76 -12.54
N VAL A 200 11.37 10.66 -11.84
CA VAL A 200 10.81 11.85 -12.47
C VAL A 200 11.99 12.60 -13.08
N PRO A 201 12.02 12.85 -14.40
CA PRO A 201 13.08 13.67 -14.97
C PRO A 201 13.06 15.03 -14.27
N GLU A 202 14.15 15.36 -13.59
CA GLU A 202 14.34 16.69 -12.99
C GLU A 202 13.97 17.75 -14.04
N PRO A 203 13.12 18.74 -13.73
CA PRO A 203 12.65 19.74 -14.71
C PRO A 203 13.81 20.54 -15.34
N THR A 204 14.99 20.54 -14.72
CA THR A 204 16.23 21.10 -15.26
C THR A 204 16.78 20.32 -16.47
N SER A 205 16.53 19.02 -16.56
CA SER A 205 17.01 18.15 -17.65
C SER A 205 16.31 18.46 -18.99
N VAL A 206 15.01 18.75 -18.93
CA VAL A 206 14.20 19.12 -20.11
C VAL A 206 14.58 20.52 -20.61
N LEU A 207 14.87 21.45 -19.67
CA LEU A 207 15.32 22.79 -20.02
C LEU A 207 16.72 22.78 -20.67
N LEU A 208 17.63 21.92 -20.21
CA LEU A 208 18.98 21.82 -20.77
C LEU A 208 18.98 21.18 -22.18
N LEU A 209 18.15 20.16 -22.42
CA LEU A 209 18.00 19.56 -23.75
C LEU A 209 17.34 20.54 -24.74
N GLY A 210 16.30 21.25 -24.31
CA GLY A 210 15.57 22.22 -25.12
C GLY A 210 16.43 23.44 -25.49
N THR A 211 17.22 23.97 -24.55
CA THR A 211 18.13 25.11 -24.82
C THR A 211 19.36 24.70 -25.64
N GLY A 212 19.87 23.48 -25.49
CA GLY A 212 20.97 22.95 -26.29
C GLY A 212 20.63 22.84 -27.79
N LEU A 213 19.44 22.33 -28.11
CA LEU A 213 18.99 22.18 -29.51
C LEU A 213 18.75 23.53 -30.20
N ILE A 214 18.21 24.52 -29.48
CA ILE A 214 18.02 25.89 -29.98
C ILE A 214 19.38 26.58 -30.19
N GLY A 215 20.34 26.37 -29.28
CA GLY A 215 21.70 26.90 -29.42
C GLY A 215 22.43 26.38 -30.65
N ILE A 216 22.31 25.07 -30.94
CA ILE A 216 22.91 24.44 -32.12
C ILE A 216 22.23 24.91 -33.40
N ALA A 217 20.89 24.99 -33.43
CA ALA A 217 20.15 25.49 -34.60
C ALA A 217 20.52 26.95 -34.95
N CYS A 218 20.68 27.81 -33.95
CA CYS A 218 21.13 29.19 -34.14
C CYS A 218 22.61 29.29 -34.61
N ALA A 219 23.48 28.39 -34.15
CA ALA A 219 24.88 28.34 -34.57
C ALA A 219 25.04 27.83 -36.02
N VAL A 220 24.25 26.84 -36.44
CA VAL A 220 24.24 26.31 -37.81
C VAL A 220 23.68 27.35 -38.79
N ARG A 221 22.63 28.09 -38.41
CA ARG A 221 22.03 29.13 -39.27
C ARG A 221 22.96 30.33 -39.54
N ARG A 222 23.95 30.57 -38.67
CA ARG A 222 24.98 31.62 -38.86
C ARG A 222 26.14 31.22 -39.77
N ARG A 223 26.25 29.93 -40.16
CA ARG A 223 27.35 29.42 -41.01
C ARG A 223 26.97 29.14 -42.46
N LEU A 224 25.72 29.41 -42.85
CA LEU A 224 25.31 29.30 -44.25
C LEU A 224 25.63 30.62 -44.98
N PRO A 225 26.57 30.65 -45.94
CA PRO A 225 26.79 31.81 -46.78
C PRO A 225 25.54 32.05 -47.65
N ARG A 226 25.20 33.33 -47.86
CA ARG A 226 24.12 33.78 -48.75
C ARG A 226 24.44 33.49 -50.21
#